data_AF-A0A9P5UIP5-F1
#
_entry.id   AF-A0A9P5UIP5-F1
#
_cell.length_a   1.000
_cell.length_b   1.000
_cell.length_c   1.000
_cell.angle_alpha   90.00
_cell.angle_beta   90.00
_cell.angle_gamma   90.00
#
_symmetry.space_group_name_H-M   'P 1'
#
loop_
_entity.id
_entity.type
_entity.pdbx_description
1 polymer ?
#
loop_
_entity_poly.entity_id
_entity_poly.type
_entity_poly.pdbx_seq_one_letter_code
_entity_poly.pdbx_strand_id
1 'polypeptide(L)'
;MTSPADMLIFWQVSLKINDDNEEKPVALREHADAKKLRQTTEISEVFGTAPPKKTIHVIIERPSTPEVIRTKLPIEEAFSLGLQMKPPKPLLAMSGASWEYQAYETLLRIMRDEIGKHCRNFRAGHIDKSTMSVYLFLSGSGTGKSRNASEFHNTAIQCVGDTNNELRGKLEAAWVFHVSLENGFSLRPLEKDPLKAIRSRMLHQLLDEVDLGRALSSYIAPDPIDVINVVAKHYNQDLRESTVILVIDGMQEFMVDYEDALQTDSNF
;
A
#
# COMPACT_ATOMS: atom_id res chain seq x y z
N MET A 1 -30.38 10.76 -22.68
CA MET A 1 -29.50 10.09 -21.69
C MET A 1 -29.20 8.70 -22.23
N THR A 2 -28.03 8.53 -22.83
CA THR A 2 -27.58 7.25 -23.41
C THR A 2 -27.02 6.34 -22.31
N SER A 3 -27.34 5.05 -22.40
CA SER A 3 -26.98 4.03 -21.41
C SER A 3 -25.46 3.77 -21.41
N PRO A 4 -24.82 3.48 -20.26
CA PRO A 4 -23.43 3.00 -20.22
C PRO A 4 -23.19 1.69 -20.99
N ALA A 5 -24.26 0.98 -21.37
CA ALA A 5 -24.21 -0.22 -22.19
C ALA A 5 -23.75 0.02 -23.64
N ASP A 6 -23.65 1.28 -24.08
CA ASP A 6 -23.23 1.62 -25.45
C ASP A 6 -21.71 1.78 -25.61
N MET A 7 -20.90 1.47 -24.57
CA MET A 7 -19.44 1.63 -24.59
C MET A 7 -18.71 0.27 -24.67
N LEU A 8 -18.49 -0.20 -25.89
CA LEU A 8 -17.63 -1.35 -26.17
C LEU A 8 -16.17 -0.90 -26.37
N ILE A 9 -15.26 -1.46 -25.58
CA ILE A 9 -13.81 -1.28 -25.77
C ILE A 9 -13.23 -2.61 -26.26
N PHE A 10 -12.79 -2.64 -27.51
CA PHE A 10 -12.13 -3.78 -28.12
C PHE A 10 -10.63 -3.55 -28.24
N TRP A 11 -9.86 -4.63 -28.15
CA TRP A 11 -8.41 -4.65 -28.38
C TRP A 11 -8.12 -5.57 -29.56
N GLN A 12 -7.23 -5.15 -30.47
CA GLN A 12 -6.72 -6.00 -31.54
C GLN A 12 -5.32 -6.47 -31.19
N VAL A 13 -5.13 -7.78 -31.13
CA VAL A 13 -3.81 -8.41 -31.09
C VAL A 13 -3.64 -9.22 -32.38
N SER A 14 -2.57 -8.96 -33.12
CA SER A 14 -2.25 -9.67 -34.36
C SER A 14 -1.04 -10.57 -34.14
N LEU A 15 -1.25 -11.88 -34.18
CA LEU A 15 -0.19 -12.88 -33.96
C LEU A 15 0.21 -13.52 -35.29
N LYS A 16 1.49 -13.41 -35.65
CA LYS A 16 2.06 -14.13 -36.80
C LYS A 16 2.27 -15.60 -36.45
N ILE A 17 1.73 -16.49 -37.28
CA ILE A 17 1.95 -17.93 -37.16
C ILE A 17 3.02 -18.34 -38.18
N ASN A 18 4.08 -18.99 -37.69
CA ASN A 18 5.00 -19.78 -38.50
C ASN A 18 4.86 -21.24 -38.04
N ASP A 19 5.11 -22.19 -38.93
CA ASP A 19 4.86 -23.63 -38.73
C ASP A 19 5.70 -24.30 -37.62
N ASP A 20 6.55 -23.55 -36.90
CA ASP A 20 7.53 -24.06 -35.91
C ASP A 20 7.27 -23.64 -34.44
N ASN A 21 6.07 -23.19 -34.05
CA ASN A 21 5.80 -22.83 -32.65
C ASN A 21 4.41 -23.27 -32.19
N GLU A 22 4.34 -24.44 -31.55
CA GLU A 22 3.07 -25.02 -31.09
C GLU A 22 2.50 -24.37 -29.81
N GLU A 23 3.26 -23.61 -29.01
CA GLU A 23 2.67 -22.93 -27.83
C GLU A 23 3.35 -21.58 -27.53
N LYS A 24 2.67 -20.47 -27.82
CA LYS A 24 3.01 -19.13 -27.28
C LYS A 24 1.84 -18.57 -26.46
N PRO A 25 1.99 -18.35 -25.14
CA PRO A 25 0.96 -17.69 -24.34
C PRO A 25 0.83 -16.21 -24.73
N VAL A 26 -0.41 -15.74 -24.91
CA VAL A 26 -0.72 -14.36 -25.29
C VAL A 26 -0.91 -13.51 -24.03
N ALA A 27 0.05 -12.66 -23.70
CA ALA A 27 -0.04 -11.72 -22.57
C ALA A 27 -0.55 -10.34 -23.04
N LEU A 28 -1.75 -9.94 -22.62
CA LEU A 28 -2.43 -8.70 -23.04
C LEU A 28 -1.86 -7.39 -22.45
N ARG A 29 -0.72 -7.44 -21.74
CA ARG A 29 -0.17 -6.27 -21.02
C ARG A 29 0.75 -5.38 -21.88
N GLU A 30 1.04 -5.77 -23.12
CA GLU A 30 2.07 -5.12 -23.95
C GLU A 30 1.53 -4.34 -25.17
N HIS A 31 0.22 -4.06 -25.27
CA HIS A 31 -0.33 -3.39 -26.45
C HIS A 31 -0.81 -1.95 -26.18
N ALA A 32 -0.28 -0.99 -26.94
CA ALA A 32 -0.35 0.45 -26.66
C ALA A 32 -1.56 1.21 -27.23
N ASP A 33 -2.48 0.56 -27.97
CA ASP A 33 -3.50 1.28 -28.75
C ASP A 33 -4.93 0.92 -28.34
N ALA A 34 -5.46 1.61 -27.33
CA ALA A 34 -6.89 1.63 -27.04
C ALA A 34 -7.59 2.76 -27.81
N LYS A 35 -8.58 2.46 -28.65
CA LYS A 35 -9.42 3.45 -29.35
C LYS A 35 -10.91 3.22 -29.08
N LYS A 36 -11.66 4.32 -28.93
CA LYS A 36 -13.14 4.33 -28.78
C LYS A 36 -13.81 4.15 -30.14
N LEU A 37 -14.89 3.36 -30.22
CA LEU A 37 -15.50 2.98 -31.51
C LEU A 37 -17.03 3.10 -31.53
N ARG A 38 -17.57 3.23 -32.75
CA ARG A 38 -18.99 3.20 -33.11
C ARG A 38 -19.30 1.92 -33.89
N GLN A 39 -20.58 1.60 -34.07
CA GLN A 39 -21.04 0.41 -34.80
C GLN A 39 -20.51 0.40 -36.26
N THR A 40 -20.02 -0.76 -36.70
CA THR A 40 -19.44 -0.99 -38.05
C THR A 40 -19.74 -2.42 -38.51
N THR A 41 -19.70 -2.67 -39.82
CA THR A 41 -19.80 -3.99 -40.45
C THR A 41 -18.45 -4.59 -40.86
N GLU A 42 -17.36 -3.81 -40.84
CA GLU A 42 -16.04 -4.27 -41.26
C GLU A 42 -14.93 -3.90 -40.27
N ILE A 43 -14.08 -4.87 -39.91
CA ILE A 43 -13.01 -4.67 -38.92
C ILE A 43 -11.94 -3.65 -39.37
N SER A 44 -11.77 -3.49 -40.68
CA SER A 44 -10.93 -2.47 -41.32
C SER A 44 -11.39 -1.05 -41.02
N GLU A 45 -12.69 -0.82 -40.83
CA GLU A 45 -13.23 0.50 -40.46
C GLU A 45 -12.88 0.89 -39.02
N VAL A 46 -12.58 -0.10 -38.19
CA VAL A 46 -12.24 0.09 -36.77
C VAL A 46 -10.75 0.35 -36.56
N PHE A 47 -9.89 -0.47 -37.18
CA PHE A 47 -8.43 -0.40 -36.96
C PHE A 47 -7.68 0.29 -38.11
N GLY A 48 -8.40 0.82 -39.10
CA GLY A 48 -7.86 1.61 -40.21
C GLY A 48 -6.96 0.84 -41.19
N THR A 49 -6.78 -0.47 -40.98
CA THR A 49 -5.93 -1.33 -41.80
C THR A 49 -6.58 -2.70 -41.99
N ALA A 50 -6.42 -3.26 -43.20
CA ALA A 50 -6.88 -4.62 -43.47
C ALA A 50 -6.02 -5.62 -42.68
N PRO A 51 -6.62 -6.65 -42.06
CA PRO A 51 -5.86 -7.59 -41.25
C PRO A 51 -4.81 -8.36 -42.09
N PRO A 52 -3.57 -8.57 -41.59
CA PRO A 52 -2.54 -9.30 -42.33
C PRO A 52 -2.93 -10.77 -42.56
N LYS A 53 -2.61 -11.31 -43.75
CA LYS A 53 -2.82 -12.74 -44.06
C LYS A 53 -1.98 -13.63 -43.12
N LYS A 54 -2.50 -14.83 -42.79
CA LYS A 54 -1.89 -15.83 -41.89
C LYS A 54 -1.66 -15.35 -40.44
N THR A 55 -2.62 -14.61 -39.90
CA THR A 55 -2.62 -14.21 -38.48
C THR A 55 -3.95 -14.58 -37.82
N ILE A 56 -3.92 -14.89 -36.52
CA ILE A 56 -5.13 -15.03 -35.70
C ILE A 56 -5.44 -13.66 -35.10
N HIS A 57 -6.71 -13.25 -35.21
CA HIS A 57 -7.23 -12.03 -34.58
C HIS A 57 -8.14 -12.41 -33.41
N VAL A 58 -7.76 -12.00 -32.21
CA VAL A 58 -8.59 -12.18 -31.02
C VAL A 58 -9.21 -10.84 -30.67
N ILE A 59 -10.54 -10.79 -30.67
CA ILE A 59 -11.32 -9.64 -30.23
C ILE A 59 -11.82 -9.96 -28.83
N ILE A 60 -11.41 -9.17 -27.84
CA ILE A 60 -11.81 -9.38 -26.44
C ILE A 60 -12.87 -8.34 -26.09
N GLU A 61 -14.08 -8.81 -25.86
CA GLU A 61 -15.13 -8.05 -25.19
C GLU A 61 -14.93 -8.19 -23.68
N ARG A 62 -14.63 -7.10 -22.98
CA ARG A 62 -14.82 -7.09 -21.52
C ARG A 62 -16.28 -6.77 -21.26
N PRO A 63 -17.04 -7.62 -20.55
CA PRO A 63 -18.36 -7.21 -20.09
C PRO A 63 -18.19 -5.92 -19.28
N SER A 64 -18.97 -4.90 -19.63
CA SER A 64 -19.09 -3.71 -18.81
C SER A 64 -19.62 -4.19 -17.46
N THR A 65 -18.76 -4.30 -16.46
CA THR A 65 -19.22 -4.48 -15.09
C THR A 65 -20.14 -3.30 -14.83
N PRO A 66 -21.44 -3.49 -14.54
CA PRO A 66 -22.23 -2.37 -14.07
C PRO A 66 -21.46 -1.78 -12.90
N GLU A 67 -21.20 -0.47 -12.94
CA GLU A 67 -20.78 0.25 -11.75
C GLU A 67 -21.93 0.08 -10.75
N VAL A 68 -21.88 -1.00 -9.99
CA VAL A 68 -22.64 -1.08 -8.75
C VAL A 68 -22.01 0.02 -7.93
N ILE A 69 -22.70 1.17 -7.88
CA ILE A 69 -22.41 2.22 -6.91
C ILE A 69 -22.70 1.58 -5.56
N ARG A 70 -21.72 0.81 -5.07
CA ARG A 70 -21.70 0.36 -3.68
C ARG A 70 -21.40 1.63 -2.91
N THR A 71 -22.43 2.17 -2.27
CA THR A 71 -22.26 3.19 -1.24
C THR A 71 -21.31 2.60 -0.22
N LYS A 72 -20.09 3.15 -0.17
CA LYS A 72 -19.09 2.72 0.78
C LYS A 72 -19.58 3.02 2.19
N LEU A 73 -19.33 2.12 3.12
CA LEU A 73 -19.72 2.27 4.51
C LEU A 73 -18.58 2.95 5.30
N PRO A 74 -18.84 3.99 6.10
CA PRO A 74 -17.86 4.52 7.03
C PRO A 74 -17.35 3.43 7.98
N ILE A 75 -16.05 3.38 8.25
CA ILE A 75 -15.47 2.31 9.08
C ILE A 75 -16.01 2.27 10.50
N GLU A 76 -16.40 3.42 11.07
CA GLU A 76 -16.98 3.48 12.41
C GLU A 76 -18.34 2.80 12.51
N GLU A 77 -19.14 2.90 11.44
CA GLU A 77 -20.43 2.23 11.31
C GLU A 77 -20.23 0.74 11.01
N ALA A 78 -19.33 0.43 10.07
CA ALA A 78 -19.01 -0.93 9.68
C ALA A 78 -18.46 -1.77 10.85
N PHE A 79 -17.67 -1.14 11.73
CA PHE A 79 -16.96 -1.76 12.83
C PHE A 79 -17.32 -1.11 14.15
N SER A 80 -18.62 -1.11 14.46
CA SER A 80 -19.17 -0.49 15.67
C SER A 80 -18.63 -1.10 16.98
N LEU A 81 -18.08 -2.31 16.95
CA LEU A 81 -17.40 -2.97 18.08
C LEU A 81 -15.87 -2.86 18.04
N GLY A 82 -15.33 -2.12 17.07
CA GLY A 82 -13.90 -2.05 16.81
C GLY A 82 -13.36 -3.21 15.97
N LEU A 83 -12.07 -3.14 15.63
CA LEU A 83 -11.33 -4.20 14.94
C LEU A 83 -10.13 -4.62 15.78
N GLN A 84 -9.91 -5.94 15.85
CA GLN A 84 -8.72 -6.49 16.48
C GLN A 84 -7.47 -6.12 15.68
N MET A 85 -6.38 -5.81 16.38
CA MET A 85 -5.09 -5.61 15.73
C MET A 85 -4.60 -6.92 15.12
N LYS A 86 -4.16 -6.87 13.86
CA LYS A 86 -3.59 -8.02 13.15
C LYS A 86 -2.09 -7.85 12.99
N PRO A 87 -1.30 -8.94 13.07
CA PRO A 87 0.14 -8.88 12.84
C PRO A 87 0.45 -8.25 11.48
N PRO A 88 1.42 -7.33 11.40
CA PRO A 88 1.78 -6.73 10.14
C PRO A 88 2.44 -7.75 9.21
N LYS A 89 2.21 -7.61 7.91
CA LYS A 89 2.90 -8.43 6.90
C LYS A 89 4.34 -7.93 6.76
N PRO A 90 5.34 -8.82 6.58
CA PRO A 90 6.71 -8.41 6.30
C PRO A 90 6.80 -7.55 5.04
N LEU A 91 7.62 -6.50 5.07
CA LEU A 91 7.84 -5.61 3.91
C LEU A 91 8.80 -6.23 2.89
N LEU A 92 9.65 -7.16 3.34
CA LEU A 92 10.52 -7.95 2.46
C LEU A 92 9.80 -9.26 2.07
N ALA A 93 9.57 -9.46 0.76
CA ALA A 93 8.93 -10.65 0.21
C ALA A 93 9.90 -11.67 -0.42
N MET A 94 11.21 -11.53 -0.17
CA MET A 94 12.25 -12.41 -0.69
C MET A 94 12.84 -13.31 0.41
N SER A 95 13.68 -14.27 0.03
CA SER A 95 14.30 -15.24 0.95
C SER A 95 15.05 -14.61 2.14
N GLY A 96 15.56 -13.38 2.00
CA GLY A 96 16.17 -12.65 3.12
C GLY A 96 15.20 -12.34 4.28
N ALA A 97 13.89 -12.48 4.08
CA ALA A 97 12.89 -12.31 5.15
C ALA A 97 12.94 -13.42 6.21
N SER A 98 13.46 -14.60 5.87
CA SER A 98 13.60 -15.71 6.80
C SER A 98 14.96 -15.76 7.49
N TRP A 99 15.89 -14.86 7.14
CA TRP A 99 17.21 -14.83 7.74
C TRP A 99 17.13 -14.27 9.16
N GLU A 100 17.94 -14.78 10.08
CA GLU A 100 18.04 -14.18 11.41
C GLU A 100 18.48 -12.71 11.28
N TYR A 101 17.67 -11.80 11.82
CA TYR A 101 17.99 -10.38 11.78
C TYR A 101 18.96 -10.02 12.91
N GLN A 102 20.02 -9.29 12.56
CA GLN A 102 21.05 -8.86 13.51
C GLN A 102 21.20 -7.35 13.42
N ALA A 103 20.65 -6.64 14.40
CA ALA A 103 20.85 -5.20 14.53
C ALA A 103 22.29 -4.90 14.95
N TYR A 104 22.89 -3.88 14.34
CA TYR A 104 24.22 -3.43 14.73
C TYR A 104 24.19 -2.78 16.13
N GLU A 105 25.15 -3.09 17.01
CA GLU A 105 25.14 -2.62 18.41
C GLU A 105 25.07 -1.08 18.53
N THR A 106 25.74 -0.38 17.62
CA THR A 106 25.71 1.10 17.62
C THR A 106 24.31 1.62 17.28
N LEU A 107 23.57 0.96 16.39
CA LEU A 107 22.18 1.31 16.08
C LEU A 107 21.30 1.10 17.31
N LEU A 108 21.44 -0.03 18.01
CA LEU A 108 20.69 -0.30 19.24
C LEU A 108 20.93 0.79 20.29
N ARG A 109 22.19 1.21 20.49
CA ARG A 109 22.50 2.28 21.43
C ARG A 109 21.84 3.61 21.05
N ILE A 110 21.96 4.04 19.80
CA ILE A 110 21.36 5.29 19.31
C ILE A 110 19.84 5.24 19.44
N MET A 111 19.22 4.13 19.02
CA MET A 111 17.77 3.97 19.11
C MET A 111 17.27 4.00 20.55
N ARG A 112 17.99 3.37 21.49
CA ARG A 112 17.65 3.41 22.92
C ARG A 112 17.59 4.86 23.42
N ASP A 113 18.61 5.64 23.10
CA ASP A 113 18.71 7.03 23.56
C ASP A 113 17.59 7.90 22.97
N GLU A 114 17.32 7.76 21.67
CA GLU A 114 16.28 8.53 20.96
C GLU A 114 14.86 8.12 21.38
N ILE A 115 14.55 6.82 21.48
CA ILE A 115 13.24 6.35 21.98
C ILE A 115 13.04 6.81 23.43
N GLY A 116 14.08 6.70 24.26
CA GLY A 116 14.05 7.18 25.65
C GLY A 116 13.79 8.68 25.72
N LYS A 117 14.42 9.47 24.85
CA LYS A 117 14.21 10.93 24.75
C LYS A 117 12.80 11.26 24.30
N HIS A 118 12.29 10.58 23.27
CA HIS A 118 10.92 10.73 22.80
C HIS A 118 9.90 10.46 23.91
N CYS A 119 10.05 9.34 24.63
CA CYS A 119 9.17 8.97 25.74
C CYS A 119 9.19 10.03 26.88
N ARG A 120 10.37 10.55 27.24
CA ARG A 120 10.48 11.62 28.25
C ARG A 120 9.76 12.90 27.82
N ASN A 121 9.94 13.31 26.56
CA ASN A 121 9.27 14.51 26.02
C ASN A 121 7.74 14.34 26.00
N PHE A 122 7.26 13.18 25.55
CA PHE A 122 5.83 12.85 25.56
C PHE A 122 5.24 12.96 26.97
N ARG A 123 5.88 12.36 27.97
CA ARG A 123 5.44 12.42 29.38
C ARG A 123 5.45 13.83 29.96
N ALA A 124 6.35 14.68 29.50
CA ALA A 124 6.41 16.09 29.89
C ALA A 124 5.38 16.96 29.15
N GLY A 125 4.59 16.40 28.22
CA GLY A 125 3.66 17.15 27.37
C GLY A 125 4.35 17.97 26.28
N HIS A 126 5.66 17.75 26.05
CA HIS A 126 6.41 18.39 24.98
C HIS A 126 6.16 17.63 23.68
N ILE A 127 5.05 17.98 23.01
CA ILE A 127 4.62 17.36 21.75
C ILE A 127 4.71 18.43 20.65
N ASP A 128 5.83 18.41 19.93
CA ASP A 128 6.07 19.27 18.77
C ASP A 128 6.92 18.54 17.71
N LYS A 129 7.15 19.21 16.58
CA LYS A 129 7.92 18.65 15.45
C LYS A 129 9.38 18.34 15.79
N SER A 130 9.95 18.98 16.82
CA SER A 130 11.35 18.78 17.25
C SER A 130 11.51 17.65 18.28
N THR A 131 10.40 17.18 18.85
CA THR A 131 10.36 16.19 19.94
C THR A 131 9.71 14.87 19.53
N MET A 132 8.98 14.85 18.40
CA MET A 132 8.54 13.64 17.72
C MET A 132 9.65 13.04 16.85
N SER A 133 10.00 11.79 17.09
CA SER A 133 11.05 11.09 16.34
C SER A 133 10.50 10.48 15.05
N VAL A 134 11.16 10.78 13.92
CA VAL A 134 10.96 10.10 12.63
C VAL A 134 12.22 9.33 12.30
N TYR A 135 12.09 8.03 12.00
CA TYR A 135 13.21 7.16 11.64
C TYR A 135 13.19 6.91 10.13
N LEU A 136 14.28 7.27 9.46
CA LEU A 136 14.41 7.14 8.00
C LEU A 136 15.48 6.10 7.65
N PHE A 137 15.09 5.08 6.90
CA PHE A 137 16.01 4.08 6.35
C PHE A 137 16.41 4.47 4.93
N LEU A 138 17.58 5.11 4.77
CA LEU A 138 18.06 5.64 3.50
C LEU A 138 19.26 4.85 2.98
N SER A 139 19.11 4.22 1.81
CA SER A 139 20.19 3.49 1.13
C SER A 139 19.76 3.00 -0.26
N GLY A 140 20.73 2.53 -1.06
CA GLY A 140 20.48 1.98 -2.40
C GLY A 140 19.59 0.73 -2.41
N SER A 141 19.16 0.30 -3.60
CA SER A 141 18.43 -0.96 -3.75
C SER A 141 19.26 -2.17 -3.26
N GLY A 142 18.60 -3.18 -2.71
CA GLY A 142 19.26 -4.42 -2.23
C GLY A 142 20.06 -4.31 -0.94
N THR A 143 20.03 -3.17 -0.25
CA THR A 143 20.84 -2.93 0.98
C THR A 143 20.09 -3.26 2.29
N GLY A 144 18.90 -3.86 2.20
CA GLY A 144 18.15 -4.31 3.37
C GLY A 144 17.23 -3.27 4.04
N LYS A 145 16.83 -2.20 3.34
CA LYS A 145 15.87 -1.18 3.88
C LYS A 145 14.58 -1.81 4.40
N SER A 146 13.83 -2.50 3.54
CA SER A 146 12.56 -3.14 3.91
C SER A 146 12.75 -4.20 5.00
N ARG A 147 13.93 -4.82 5.10
CA ARG A 147 14.26 -5.74 6.20
C ARG A 147 14.39 -4.99 7.52
N ASN A 148 15.20 -3.94 7.58
CA ASN A 148 15.35 -3.11 8.78
C ASN A 148 14.00 -2.48 9.20
N ALA A 149 13.23 -2.00 8.23
CA ALA A 149 11.90 -1.44 8.47
C ALA A 149 10.93 -2.48 9.05
N SER A 150 10.93 -3.71 8.51
CA SER A 150 10.10 -4.81 9.02
C SER A 150 10.45 -5.20 10.45
N GLU A 151 11.72 -5.09 10.83
CA GLU A 151 12.24 -5.47 12.14
C GLU A 151 12.28 -4.30 13.12
N PHE A 152 11.83 -3.11 12.73
CA PHE A 152 11.94 -1.90 13.55
C PHE A 152 11.28 -2.05 14.92
N HIS A 153 10.10 -2.67 14.98
CA HIS A 153 9.39 -2.94 16.24
C HIS A 153 10.22 -3.82 17.19
N ASN A 154 10.71 -4.96 16.68
CA ASN A 154 11.57 -5.87 17.45
C ASN A 154 12.87 -5.18 17.88
N THR A 155 13.46 -4.39 17.00
CA THR A 155 14.69 -3.62 17.27
C THR A 155 14.47 -2.59 18.37
N ALA A 156 13.31 -1.92 18.38
CA ALA A 156 12.92 -0.97 19.43
C ALA A 156 12.74 -1.67 20.78
N ILE A 157 12.12 -2.85 20.82
CA ILE A 157 12.01 -3.66 22.05
C ILE A 157 13.40 -4.08 22.54
N GLN A 158 14.20 -4.65 21.64
CA GLN A 158 15.55 -5.15 21.94
C GLN A 158 16.46 -4.05 22.48
N CYS A 159 16.40 -2.86 21.91
CA CYS A 159 17.33 -1.80 22.28
C CYS A 159 17.11 -1.30 23.71
N VAL A 160 15.87 -1.26 24.20
CA VAL A 160 15.54 -0.85 25.58
C VAL A 160 16.00 -1.92 26.61
N GLY A 161 15.97 -3.20 26.22
CA GLY A 161 16.37 -4.32 27.08
C GLY A 161 15.59 -4.37 28.39
N ASP A 162 16.18 -4.93 29.44
CA ASP A 162 15.55 -5.04 30.78
C ASP A 162 15.70 -3.77 31.64
N THR A 163 16.32 -2.72 31.10
CA THR A 163 16.67 -1.52 31.89
C THR A 163 15.48 -0.58 32.13
N ASN A 164 14.44 -0.67 31.30
CA ASN A 164 13.24 0.15 31.42
C ASN A 164 12.00 -0.67 31.07
N ASN A 165 11.54 -1.45 32.05
CA ASN A 165 10.40 -2.37 31.92
C ASN A 165 9.10 -1.67 31.51
N GLU A 166 8.90 -0.43 31.93
CA GLU A 166 7.70 0.33 31.58
C GLU A 166 7.68 0.68 30.08
N LEU A 167 8.78 1.26 29.57
CA LEU A 167 8.92 1.57 28.15
C LEU A 167 8.90 0.31 27.28
N ARG A 168 9.58 -0.75 27.74
CA ARG A 168 9.56 -2.05 27.07
C ARG A 168 8.13 -2.59 26.97
N GLY A 169 7.36 -2.57 28.05
CA GLY A 169 5.97 -3.02 28.04
C GLY A 169 5.10 -2.20 27.07
N LYS A 170 5.33 -0.88 26.98
CA LYS A 170 4.65 -0.03 25.98
C LYS A 170 5.01 -0.40 24.55
N LEU A 171 6.28 -0.71 24.26
CA LEU A 171 6.73 -1.15 22.95
C LEU A 171 6.21 -2.54 22.60
N GLU A 172 6.23 -3.49 23.54
CA GLU A 172 5.67 -4.84 23.36
C GLU A 172 4.16 -4.81 23.07
N ALA A 173 3.42 -3.90 23.72
CA ALA A 173 1.99 -3.71 23.50
C ALA A 173 1.64 -2.78 22.32
N ALA A 174 2.63 -2.33 21.54
CA ALA A 174 2.40 -1.36 20.47
C ALA A 174 1.52 -1.91 19.34
N TRP A 175 0.65 -1.05 18.79
CA TRP A 175 -0.08 -1.33 17.56
C TRP A 175 0.82 -1.01 16.36
N VAL A 176 1.29 -2.05 15.68
CA VAL A 176 2.26 -1.93 14.57
C VAL A 176 1.59 -2.07 13.21
N PHE A 177 1.67 -1.02 12.40
CA PHE A 177 1.18 -1.00 11.03
C PHE A 177 2.33 -1.01 10.03
N HIS A 178 2.31 -1.94 9.08
CA HIS A 178 3.20 -1.93 7.93
C HIS A 178 2.42 -1.53 6.68
N VAL A 179 2.78 -0.39 6.11
CA VAL A 179 2.25 0.12 4.85
C VAL A 179 3.34 -0.02 3.80
N SER A 180 3.23 -1.01 2.92
CA SER A 180 4.10 -1.11 1.74
C SER A 180 3.44 -0.42 0.56
N LEU A 181 4.22 0.36 -0.19
CA LEU A 181 3.84 0.98 -1.46
C LEU A 181 4.62 0.39 -2.66
N GLU A 182 5.54 -0.53 -2.38
CA GLU A 182 6.44 -1.16 -3.36
C GLU A 182 5.99 -2.60 -3.73
N ASN A 183 6.74 -3.27 -4.61
CA ASN A 183 6.73 -4.74 -4.77
C ASN A 183 5.34 -5.36 -5.00
N GLY A 184 4.63 -4.91 -6.04
CA GLY A 184 3.28 -5.39 -6.37
C GLY A 184 2.16 -4.70 -5.57
N PHE A 185 2.53 -3.78 -4.68
CA PHE A 185 1.63 -2.94 -3.90
C PHE A 185 1.70 -1.46 -4.32
N SER A 186 2.12 -1.15 -5.55
CA SER A 186 2.12 0.21 -6.11
C SER A 186 0.79 0.95 -5.91
N LEU A 187 0.86 2.28 -5.89
CA LEU A 187 -0.31 3.13 -5.73
C LEU A 187 -1.39 2.80 -6.76
N ARG A 188 -2.59 2.46 -6.27
CA ARG A 188 -3.73 2.18 -7.14
C ARG A 188 -4.36 3.50 -7.62
N PRO A 189 -5.10 3.52 -8.74
CA PRO A 189 -5.78 4.73 -9.20
C PRO A 189 -6.72 5.37 -8.17
N LEU A 190 -7.23 4.57 -7.22
CA LEU A 190 -8.08 5.02 -6.11
C LEU A 190 -7.29 5.59 -4.91
N GLU A 191 -5.95 5.50 -4.90
CA GLU A 191 -5.03 5.86 -3.82
C GLU A 191 -4.07 7.01 -4.20
N LYS A 192 -4.48 7.92 -5.10
CA LYS A 192 -3.65 9.05 -5.53
C LYS A 192 -3.28 10.05 -4.43
N ASP A 193 -4.01 10.03 -3.31
CA ASP A 193 -3.72 10.82 -2.11
C ASP A 193 -2.86 9.95 -1.16
N PRO A 194 -1.66 10.41 -0.74
CA PRO A 194 -0.80 9.67 0.17
C PRO A 194 -1.48 9.26 1.48
N LEU A 195 -2.25 10.17 2.09
CA LEU A 195 -2.96 9.88 3.33
C LEU A 195 -4.02 8.81 3.11
N LYS A 196 -4.70 8.86 1.96
CA LYS A 196 -5.65 7.82 1.55
C LYS A 196 -5.00 6.46 1.35
N ALA A 197 -3.81 6.41 0.74
CA ALA A 197 -3.07 5.16 0.59
C ALA A 197 -2.72 4.57 1.96
N ILE A 198 -2.17 5.39 2.87
CA ILE A 198 -1.78 4.99 4.22
C ILE A 198 -2.99 4.47 5.00
N ARG A 199 -4.06 5.26 5.14
CA ARG A 199 -5.24 4.87 5.93
C ARG A 199 -5.94 3.63 5.39
N SER A 200 -6.01 3.49 4.06
CA SER A 200 -6.64 2.32 3.44
C SER A 200 -5.83 1.04 3.67
N ARG A 201 -4.51 1.14 3.68
CA ARG A 201 -3.61 0.00 3.89
C ARG A 201 -3.51 -0.39 5.36
N MET A 202 -3.55 0.58 6.27
CA MET A 202 -3.74 0.33 7.70
C MET A 202 -5.04 -0.44 7.94
N LEU A 203 -6.17 0.00 7.36
CA LEU A 203 -7.45 -0.72 7.46
C LEU A 203 -7.36 -2.12 6.86
N HIS A 204 -6.76 -2.26 5.68
CA HIS A 204 -6.57 -3.56 5.04
C HIS A 204 -5.77 -4.55 5.89
N GLN A 205 -4.77 -4.07 6.65
CA GLN A 205 -4.07 -4.92 7.63
C GLN A 205 -5.05 -5.47 8.69
N LEU A 206 -5.96 -4.66 9.21
CA LEU A 206 -6.92 -5.07 10.25
C LEU A 206 -7.99 -6.04 9.76
N LEU A 207 -8.42 -5.89 8.50
CA LEU A 207 -9.50 -6.71 7.96
C LEU A 207 -9.10 -8.17 7.77
N ASP A 208 -7.82 -8.41 7.45
CA ASP A 208 -7.21 -9.71 7.13
C ASP A 208 -7.95 -10.50 6.04
N GLU A 209 -7.24 -11.20 5.18
CA GLU A 209 -7.82 -12.01 4.07
C GLU A 209 -8.71 -11.27 3.02
N VAL A 210 -9.12 -10.03 3.27
CA VAL A 210 -9.87 -9.19 2.32
C VAL A 210 -8.91 -8.56 1.34
N ASP A 211 -9.11 -8.77 0.04
CA ASP A 211 -8.33 -8.08 -0.99
C ASP A 211 -8.42 -6.55 -0.82
N LEU A 212 -7.27 -5.86 -0.95
CA LEU A 212 -7.18 -4.40 -0.83
C LEU A 212 -8.17 -3.67 -1.74
N GLY A 213 -8.45 -4.17 -2.94
CA GLY A 213 -9.43 -3.57 -3.87
C GLY A 213 -10.86 -3.70 -3.36
N ARG A 214 -11.18 -4.84 -2.74
CA ARG A 214 -12.45 -5.04 -2.04
C ARG A 214 -12.57 -4.13 -0.81
N ALA A 215 -11.52 -4.00 -0.01
CA ALA A 215 -11.51 -3.08 1.13
C ALA A 215 -11.73 -1.62 0.66
N LEU A 216 -10.98 -1.17 -0.34
CA LEU A 216 -11.06 0.16 -0.94
C LEU A 216 -12.43 0.48 -1.55
N SER A 217 -13.14 -0.52 -2.05
CA SER A 217 -14.47 -0.35 -2.66
C SER A 217 -15.62 -0.51 -1.66
N SER A 218 -15.38 -1.10 -0.49
CA SER A 218 -16.43 -1.37 0.50
C SER A 218 -16.47 -0.32 1.62
N TYR A 219 -15.33 0.26 1.97
CA TYR A 219 -15.22 1.10 3.16
C TYR A 219 -14.67 2.51 2.87
N ILE A 220 -15.08 3.47 3.70
CA ILE A 220 -14.48 4.80 3.81
C ILE A 220 -13.74 4.88 5.13
N ALA A 221 -12.41 4.94 5.08
CA ALA A 221 -11.60 5.47 6.17
C ALA A 221 -11.29 6.94 5.80
N PRO A 222 -11.73 7.93 6.61
CA PRO A 222 -11.43 9.35 6.39
C PRO A 222 -9.96 9.67 6.66
N ASP A 223 -9.40 9.19 7.78
CA ASP A 223 -8.04 9.50 8.20
C ASP A 223 -7.34 8.31 8.88
N PRO A 224 -5.99 8.28 8.95
CA PRO A 224 -5.25 7.26 9.69
C PRO A 224 -5.70 7.14 11.15
N ILE A 225 -6.10 8.25 11.78
CA ILE A 225 -6.56 8.26 13.16
C ILE A 225 -7.85 7.46 13.37
N ASP A 226 -8.73 7.43 12.37
CA ASP A 226 -10.00 6.69 12.47
C ASP A 226 -9.76 5.18 12.49
N VAL A 227 -8.74 4.72 11.76
CA VAL A 227 -8.31 3.32 11.81
C VAL A 227 -7.80 2.97 13.21
N ILE A 228 -7.02 3.87 13.82
CA ILE A 228 -6.52 3.69 15.19
C ILE A 228 -7.68 3.72 16.20
N ASN A 229 -8.67 4.60 16.04
CA ASN A 229 -9.87 4.66 16.87
C ASN A 229 -10.65 3.34 16.87
N VAL A 230 -10.80 2.72 15.70
CA VAL A 230 -11.48 1.43 15.58
C VAL A 230 -10.70 0.32 16.30
N VAL A 231 -9.37 0.35 16.32
CA VAL A 231 -8.54 -0.56 17.13
C VAL A 231 -8.72 -0.27 18.63
N ALA A 232 -8.59 1.00 19.03
CA ALA A 232 -8.73 1.43 20.41
C ALA A 232 -10.07 1.02 21.02
N LYS A 233 -11.15 1.10 20.22
CA LYS A 233 -12.50 0.67 20.59
C LYS A 233 -12.59 -0.82 20.89
N HIS A 234 -11.90 -1.66 20.10
CA HIS A 234 -11.88 -3.11 20.32
C HIS A 234 -11.20 -3.47 21.65
N TYR A 235 -10.12 -2.79 21.99
CA TYR A 235 -9.35 -3.03 23.22
C TYR A 235 -9.83 -2.22 24.43
N ASN A 236 -10.84 -1.34 24.25
CA ASN A 236 -11.30 -0.39 25.25
C ASN A 236 -10.13 0.43 25.87
N GLN A 237 -9.24 0.93 25.02
CA GLN A 237 -8.01 1.62 25.41
C GLN A 237 -8.05 3.10 24.98
N ASP A 238 -7.57 4.01 25.85
CA ASP A 238 -7.39 5.42 25.50
C ASP A 238 -6.18 5.59 24.57
N LEU A 239 -6.36 6.32 23.48
CA LEU A 239 -5.28 6.65 22.54
C LEU A 239 -4.07 7.33 23.19
N ARG A 240 -4.28 8.11 24.26
CA ARG A 240 -3.19 8.78 25.00
C ARG A 240 -2.26 7.79 25.70
N GLU A 241 -2.77 6.60 25.99
CA GLU A 241 -2.00 5.52 26.62
C GLU A 241 -1.51 4.47 25.62
N SER A 242 -1.92 4.57 24.35
CA SER A 242 -1.54 3.67 23.28
C SER A 242 -0.19 4.04 22.67
N THR A 243 0.58 3.01 22.31
CA THR A 243 1.79 3.16 21.49
C THR A 243 1.47 2.67 20.09
N VAL A 244 1.74 3.50 19.07
CA VAL A 244 1.52 3.15 17.66
C VAL A 244 2.85 3.26 16.93
N ILE A 245 3.18 2.22 16.16
CA ILE A 245 4.34 2.21 15.26
C ILE A 245 3.80 2.11 13.84
N LEU A 246 4.00 3.15 13.04
CA LEU A 246 3.65 3.15 11.62
C LEU A 246 4.95 3.09 10.81
N VAL A 247 5.11 2.00 10.05
CA VAL A 247 6.22 1.82 9.12
C VAL A 247 5.69 1.96 7.71
N ILE A 248 6.26 2.90 6.95
CA ILE A 248 5.90 3.13 5.55
C ILE A 248 7.11 2.79 4.68
N ASP A 249 6.95 1.79 3.82
CA ASP A 249 7.94 1.36 2.85
C ASP A 249 7.56 1.84 1.45
N GLY A 250 8.55 2.31 0.68
CA GLY A 250 8.29 2.84 -0.66
C GLY A 250 7.75 4.26 -0.69
N MET A 251 8.08 5.11 0.28
CA MET A 251 7.57 6.50 0.31
C MET A 251 7.89 7.31 -0.95
N GLN A 252 8.97 6.97 -1.67
CA GLN A 252 9.31 7.62 -2.94
C GLN A 252 8.26 7.41 -4.03
N GLU A 253 7.36 6.43 -3.89
CA GLU A 253 6.24 6.23 -4.83
C GLU A 253 5.21 7.37 -4.78
N PHE A 254 5.24 8.21 -3.74
CA PHE A 254 4.44 9.45 -3.69
C PHE A 254 5.08 10.62 -4.44
N MET A 255 6.37 10.52 -4.80
CA MET A 255 7.05 11.54 -5.59
C MET A 255 6.66 11.37 -7.06
N VAL A 256 6.21 12.45 -7.68
CA VAL A 256 5.88 12.57 -9.10
C VAL A 256 7.10 13.04 -9.90
N ASP A 257 7.90 13.92 -9.31
CA ASP A 257 9.15 14.46 -9.87
C ASP A 257 10.30 14.33 -8.85
N TYR A 258 11.54 14.23 -9.34
CA TYR A 258 12.73 14.28 -8.49
C TYR A 258 12.87 15.63 -7.76
N GLU A 259 12.30 16.70 -8.34
CA GLU A 259 12.25 18.04 -7.76
C GLU A 259 11.13 18.22 -6.71
N ASP A 260 10.28 17.21 -6.48
CA ASP A 260 9.17 17.34 -5.52
C ASP A 260 9.66 17.66 -4.09
N ALA A 261 10.83 17.18 -3.70
CA ALA A 261 11.42 17.52 -2.41
C ALA A 261 12.10 18.91 -2.36
N LEU A 262 12.17 19.61 -3.50
CA LEU A 262 12.86 20.88 -3.68
C LEU A 262 11.90 22.05 -3.99
N GLN A 263 10.66 21.76 -4.40
CA GLN A 263 9.64 22.74 -4.75
C GLN A 263 8.65 22.98 -3.59
N THR A 264 8.42 24.25 -3.24
CA THR A 264 7.54 24.63 -2.12
C THR A 264 6.06 24.39 -2.37
N ASP A 265 5.68 24.19 -3.62
CA ASP A 265 4.32 23.89 -4.10
C ASP A 265 4.12 22.40 -4.45
N SER A 266 5.12 21.56 -4.17
CA SER A 266 4.94 20.11 -4.23
C SER A 266 3.99 19.63 -3.13
N ASN A 267 3.27 18.55 -3.41
CA ASN A 267 2.41 17.87 -2.44
C ASN A 267 3.19 16.90 -1.53
N PHE A 268 4.53 16.90 -1.61
CA PHE A 268 5.44 16.07 -0.84
C PHE A 268 5.98 16.78 0.42
#